data_AF-A0A3B3RZY3-F1
#
_entry.id   AF-A0A3B3RZY3-F1
#
_cell.length_a   1.000
_cell.length_b   1.000
_cell.length_c   1.000
_cell.angle_alpha   90.00
_cell.angle_beta   90.00
_cell.angle_gamma   90.00
#
_symmetry.space_group_name_H-M   'P 1'
#
loop_
_entity.id
_entity.type
_entity.pdbx_description
1 polymer ?
#
loop_
_entity_poly.entity_id
_entity_poly.type
_entity_poly.pdbx_seq_one_letter_code
_entity_poly.pdbx_strand_id
1 'polypeptide(L)'
;MFVCLEMIFFFLAFNIYDILRAQDSSCCDHAAEFSPCREACDQLSTIKSESRLKHMLQRLPDYCPESMNELWNCINASLPGASKKTDGWVGLGCCELAISAECRQNCKLASSRNDITKVCKKDSEKPLYNCITKNEMGSVCCSYAGRHTNCREYCQAIFRTDSSPSGSQINAILDYCQSVSPQLISCVGNYTKSYPIRSPVDSECQPLPPTVTHEPTVTTVY
;
A
#
# COMPACT_ATOMS: atom_id res chain seq x y z
N MET A 1 -42.94 -7.30 -49.58
CA MET A 1 -43.05 -6.40 -48.40
C MET A 1 -42.94 -7.11 -47.04
N PHE A 2 -43.26 -8.42 -46.93
CA PHE A 2 -43.17 -9.17 -45.66
C PHE A 2 -41.75 -9.52 -45.20
N VAL A 3 -40.81 -9.73 -46.14
CA VAL A 3 -39.46 -10.22 -45.83
C VAL A 3 -38.58 -9.16 -45.14
N CYS A 4 -38.79 -7.87 -45.43
CA CYS A 4 -38.05 -6.79 -44.76
C CYS A 4 -38.48 -6.60 -43.30
N LEU A 5 -39.75 -6.89 -42.97
CA LEU A 5 -40.28 -6.71 -41.61
C LEU A 5 -39.75 -7.79 -40.65
N GLU A 6 -39.63 -9.03 -41.13
CA GLU A 6 -39.01 -10.15 -40.40
C GLU A 6 -37.53 -9.87 -40.09
N MET A 7 -36.78 -9.37 -41.08
CA MET A 7 -35.36 -9.03 -40.88
C MET A 7 -35.18 -7.88 -39.86
N ILE A 8 -36.05 -6.87 -39.89
CA ILE A 8 -36.03 -5.78 -38.90
C ILE A 8 -36.33 -6.31 -37.50
N PHE A 9 -37.27 -7.25 -37.36
CA PHE A 9 -37.56 -7.90 -36.07
C PHE A 9 -36.36 -8.71 -35.55
N PHE A 10 -35.65 -9.44 -36.42
CA PHE A 10 -34.44 -10.18 -36.05
C PHE A 10 -33.30 -9.26 -35.62
N PHE A 11 -33.07 -8.14 -36.32
CA PHE A 11 -32.06 -7.16 -35.93
C PHE A 11 -32.42 -6.43 -34.62
N LEU A 12 -33.69 -6.07 -34.41
CA LEU A 12 -34.14 -5.49 -33.15
C LEU A 12 -34.05 -6.48 -31.99
N ALA A 13 -34.35 -7.77 -32.21
CA ALA A 13 -34.19 -8.82 -31.21
C ALA A 13 -32.72 -9.06 -30.83
N PHE A 14 -31.80 -9.04 -31.80
CA PHE A 14 -30.36 -9.15 -31.54
C PHE A 14 -29.84 -7.93 -30.75
N ASN A 15 -30.26 -6.71 -31.13
CA ASN A 15 -29.86 -5.49 -30.41
C ASN A 15 -30.45 -5.43 -28.99
N ILE A 16 -31.65 -5.96 -28.74
CA ILE A 16 -32.23 -6.04 -27.39
C ILE A 16 -31.50 -7.12 -26.55
N TYR A 17 -31.04 -8.21 -27.16
CA TYR A 17 -30.22 -9.23 -26.48
C TYR A 17 -28.85 -8.68 -26.04
N ASP A 18 -28.22 -7.85 -26.89
CA ASP A 18 -26.95 -7.19 -26.54
C ASP A 18 -27.13 -6.05 -25.52
N ILE A 19 -28.26 -5.31 -25.54
CA ILE A 19 -28.58 -4.27 -24.55
C ILE A 19 -28.94 -4.86 -23.18
N LEU A 20 -29.59 -6.04 -23.12
CA LEU A 20 -29.83 -6.76 -21.86
C LEU A 20 -28.54 -7.32 -21.24
N ARG A 21 -27.43 -7.37 -21.99
CA ARG A 21 -26.10 -7.73 -21.48
C ARG A 21 -25.31 -6.57 -20.89
N ALA A 22 -25.85 -5.35 -20.94
CA ALA A 22 -25.29 -4.17 -20.27
C ALA A 22 -25.76 -4.06 -18.80
N GLN A 23 -25.82 -5.20 -18.11
CA GLN A 23 -25.94 -5.26 -16.65
C GLN A 23 -24.56 -5.69 -16.14
N ASP A 24 -23.94 -4.88 -15.27
CA ASP A 24 -22.59 -5.09 -14.72
C ASP A 24 -22.26 -6.58 -14.56
N SER A 25 -21.45 -7.14 -15.46
CA SER A 25 -21.06 -8.55 -15.35
C SER A 25 -20.36 -8.73 -14.01
N SER A 26 -20.97 -9.55 -13.15
CA SER A 26 -20.40 -9.86 -11.85
C SER A 26 -19.10 -10.61 -12.08
N CYS A 27 -18.05 -10.32 -11.32
CA CYS A 27 -16.79 -11.08 -11.40
C CYS A 27 -17.00 -12.59 -11.29
N CYS A 28 -18.05 -13.00 -10.59
CA CYS A 28 -18.42 -14.40 -10.39
C CYS A 28 -18.92 -15.11 -11.66
N ASP A 29 -19.22 -14.38 -12.74
CA ASP A 29 -19.54 -14.95 -14.05
C ASP A 29 -18.35 -15.75 -14.62
N HIS A 30 -17.12 -15.34 -14.29
CA HIS A 30 -15.90 -16.08 -14.66
C HIS A 30 -15.77 -17.44 -13.94
N ALA A 31 -16.61 -17.70 -12.94
CA ALA A 31 -16.70 -18.98 -12.22
C ALA A 31 -17.94 -19.81 -12.60
N ALA A 32 -18.63 -19.49 -13.70
CA ALA A 32 -19.90 -20.13 -14.07
C ALA A 32 -19.85 -21.67 -14.12
N GLU A 33 -18.70 -22.22 -14.51
CA GLU A 33 -18.47 -23.68 -14.64
C GLU A 33 -18.11 -24.37 -13.31
N PHE A 34 -17.85 -23.62 -12.24
CA PHE A 34 -17.43 -24.14 -10.94
C PHE A 34 -18.40 -23.70 -9.86
N SER A 35 -19.46 -24.48 -9.65
CA SER A 35 -20.55 -24.11 -8.74
C SER A 35 -20.10 -23.75 -7.31
N PRO A 36 -19.15 -24.47 -6.66
CA PRO A 36 -18.73 -24.12 -5.31
C PRO A 36 -17.98 -22.78 -5.27
N CYS A 37 -17.19 -22.49 -6.31
CA CYS A 37 -16.49 -21.22 -6.45
C CYS A 37 -17.46 -20.08 -6.70
N ARG A 38 -18.43 -20.26 -7.61
CA ARG A 38 -19.43 -19.25 -7.94
C ARG A 38 -20.26 -18.86 -6.72
N GLU A 39 -20.75 -19.84 -5.98
CA GLU A 39 -21.53 -19.61 -4.75
C GLU A 39 -20.72 -18.89 -3.68
N ALA A 40 -19.44 -19.23 -3.52
CA ALA A 40 -18.55 -18.53 -2.59
C ALA A 40 -18.22 -17.10 -3.06
N CYS A 41 -18.09 -16.89 -4.37
CA CYS A 41 -17.85 -15.58 -4.97
C CYS A 41 -19.08 -14.66 -4.84
N ASP A 42 -20.29 -15.16 -5.13
CA ASP A 42 -21.53 -14.38 -5.06
C ASP A 42 -21.78 -13.84 -3.64
N GLN A 43 -21.36 -14.59 -2.61
CA GLN A 43 -21.42 -14.15 -1.22
C GLN A 43 -20.63 -12.88 -0.95
N LEU A 44 -19.57 -12.57 -1.71
CA LEU A 44 -18.77 -11.34 -1.55
C LEU A 44 -19.65 -10.09 -1.69
N SER A 45 -20.60 -10.09 -2.62
CA SER A 45 -21.51 -8.97 -2.87
C SER A 45 -22.50 -8.71 -1.73
N THR A 46 -22.74 -9.72 -0.88
CA THR A 46 -23.71 -9.65 0.23
C THR A 46 -23.08 -9.15 1.53
N ILE A 47 -21.74 -9.13 1.61
CA ILE A 47 -21.01 -8.81 2.85
C ILE A 47 -20.79 -7.30 2.95
N LYS A 48 -21.46 -6.66 3.92
CA LYS A 48 -21.33 -5.22 4.20
C LYS A 48 -20.15 -4.84 5.13
N SER A 49 -19.56 -5.81 5.83
CA SER A 49 -18.51 -5.59 6.83
C SER A 49 -17.13 -5.89 6.25
N GLU A 50 -16.21 -4.94 6.35
CA GLU A 50 -14.84 -5.04 5.80
C GLU A 50 -14.05 -6.22 6.38
N SER A 51 -14.15 -6.48 7.70
CA SER A 51 -13.46 -7.61 8.34
C SER A 51 -14.01 -8.96 7.88
N ARG A 52 -15.33 -9.06 7.71
CA ARG A 52 -15.99 -10.26 7.15
C ARG A 52 -15.67 -10.47 5.68
N LEU A 53 -15.57 -9.37 4.92
CA LEU A 53 -15.20 -9.41 3.50
C LEU A 53 -13.76 -9.91 3.35
N LYS A 54 -12.82 -9.36 4.13
CA LYS A 54 -11.42 -9.80 4.16
C LYS A 54 -11.29 -11.28 4.50
N HIS A 55 -12.03 -11.75 5.50
CA HIS A 55 -12.03 -13.16 5.88
C HIS A 55 -12.60 -14.07 4.78
N MET A 56 -13.65 -13.64 4.09
CA MET A 56 -14.21 -14.40 2.97
C MET A 56 -13.24 -14.48 1.79
N LEU A 57 -12.55 -13.38 1.46
CA LEU A 57 -11.54 -13.36 0.40
C LEU A 57 -10.34 -14.27 0.68
N GLN A 58 -9.95 -14.40 1.95
CA GLN A 58 -8.88 -15.32 2.33
C GLN A 58 -9.25 -16.78 2.13
N ARG A 59 -10.54 -17.12 2.22
CA ARG A 59 -11.07 -18.49 2.04
C ARG A 59 -11.47 -18.79 0.60
N LEU A 60 -11.64 -17.77 -0.23
CA LEU A 60 -12.07 -17.94 -1.61
C LEU A 60 -11.17 -18.87 -2.44
N PRO A 61 -9.83 -18.87 -2.28
CA PRO A 61 -8.95 -19.84 -2.95
C PRO A 61 -9.21 -21.31 -2.59
N ASP A 62 -9.87 -21.60 -1.46
CA ASP A 62 -10.25 -22.96 -1.09
C ASP A 62 -11.37 -23.51 -2.00
N TYR A 63 -12.15 -22.62 -2.61
CA TYR A 63 -13.29 -22.95 -3.48
C TYR A 63 -13.00 -22.68 -4.96
N CYS A 64 -12.16 -21.69 -5.25
CA CYS A 64 -11.84 -21.21 -6.59
C CYS A 64 -10.40 -21.55 -6.96
N PRO A 65 -10.16 -22.33 -8.04
CA PRO A 65 -8.82 -22.60 -8.53
C PRO A 65 -8.02 -21.32 -8.84
N GLU A 66 -6.73 -21.32 -8.50
CA GLU A 66 -5.83 -20.20 -8.81
C GLU A 66 -5.69 -19.94 -10.33
N SER A 67 -5.99 -20.93 -11.17
CA SER A 67 -5.91 -20.81 -12.63
C SER A 67 -7.00 -19.93 -13.25
N MET A 68 -8.01 -19.49 -12.48
CA MET A 68 -9.10 -18.64 -12.94
C MET A 68 -8.69 -17.16 -13.00
N ASN A 69 -7.77 -16.83 -13.89
CA ASN A 69 -7.16 -15.49 -13.94
C ASN A 69 -8.19 -14.37 -14.10
N GLU A 70 -9.20 -14.54 -14.95
CA GLU A 70 -10.24 -13.53 -15.21
C GLU A 70 -11.08 -13.22 -13.96
N LEU A 71 -11.44 -14.26 -13.20
CA LEU A 71 -12.14 -14.12 -11.91
C LEU A 71 -11.31 -13.30 -10.93
N TRP A 72 -10.04 -13.69 -10.73
CA TRP A 72 -9.16 -13.04 -9.77
C TRP A 72 -8.83 -11.59 -10.17
N ASN A 73 -8.63 -11.33 -11.45
CA ASN A 73 -8.40 -9.98 -11.97
C ASN A 73 -9.62 -9.08 -11.69
N CYS A 74 -10.83 -9.57 -11.96
CA CYS A 74 -12.06 -8.82 -11.72
C CYS A 74 -12.31 -8.57 -10.21
N ILE A 75 -12.16 -9.60 -9.36
CA ILE A 75 -12.34 -9.47 -7.91
C ILE A 75 -11.35 -8.45 -7.35
N ASN A 76 -10.07 -8.54 -7.70
CA ASN A 76 -9.04 -7.62 -7.22
C ASN A 76 -9.31 -6.17 -7.63
N ALA A 77 -9.92 -5.94 -8.79
CA ALA A 77 -10.32 -4.60 -9.24
C ALA A 77 -11.55 -4.06 -8.48
N SER A 78 -12.41 -4.93 -7.95
CA SER A 78 -13.73 -4.59 -7.42
C SER A 78 -13.77 -4.42 -5.89
N LEU A 79 -12.69 -4.77 -5.18
CA LEU A 79 -12.68 -4.79 -3.71
C LEU A 79 -12.65 -3.39 -3.06
N PRO A 80 -13.68 -3.01 -2.29
CA PRO A 80 -13.65 -1.81 -1.47
C PRO A 80 -12.81 -2.12 -0.23
N GLY A 81 -11.57 -1.64 -0.20
CA GLY A 81 -10.63 -1.93 0.91
C GLY A 81 -9.65 -3.07 0.63
N ALA A 82 -9.67 -3.69 -0.57
CA ALA A 82 -8.38 -3.88 -1.21
C ALA A 82 -7.85 -2.47 -1.30
N SER A 83 -6.91 -2.16 -0.43
CA SER A 83 -6.18 -0.93 -0.48
C SER A 83 -5.90 -0.71 -1.96
N LYS A 84 -6.58 0.28 -2.53
CA LYS A 84 -5.92 1.31 -3.30
C LYS A 84 -4.75 1.79 -2.43
N LYS A 85 -3.74 0.94 -2.24
CA LYS A 85 -2.42 1.26 -2.71
C LYS A 85 -2.74 1.40 -4.18
N THR A 86 -3.14 2.63 -4.53
CA THR A 86 -2.89 3.08 -5.87
C THR A 86 -1.50 2.57 -6.20
N ASP A 87 -1.24 2.29 -7.45
CA ASP A 87 0.10 2.34 -8.00
C ASP A 87 0.71 3.76 -7.85
N GLY A 88 0.46 4.42 -6.72
CA GLY A 88 1.08 5.60 -6.22
C GLY A 88 2.43 5.21 -5.63
N TRP A 89 3.41 5.99 -6.02
CA TRP A 89 4.76 5.90 -5.58
C TRP A 89 4.89 5.73 -4.05
N VAL A 90 5.74 4.78 -3.64
CA VAL A 90 6.00 4.47 -2.22
C VAL A 90 6.58 5.65 -1.42
N GLY A 91 7.02 6.70 -2.10
CA GLY A 91 7.47 7.96 -1.51
C GLY A 91 6.35 8.89 -1.05
N LEU A 92 5.09 8.66 -1.42
CA LEU A 92 3.97 9.56 -1.07
C LEU A 92 3.78 9.74 0.44
N GLY A 93 4.01 8.67 1.22
CA GLY A 93 3.96 8.74 2.69
C GLY A 93 5.04 9.65 3.31
N CYS A 94 6.09 9.97 2.57
CA CYS A 94 7.19 10.82 3.04
C CYS A 94 6.93 12.31 2.80
N CYS A 95 5.93 12.69 2.03
CA CYS A 95 5.75 14.08 1.59
C CYS A 95 5.55 15.06 2.76
N GLU A 96 5.01 14.63 3.89
CA GLU A 96 4.86 15.48 5.08
C GLU A 96 6.20 15.84 5.74
N LEU A 97 7.28 15.14 5.39
CA LEU A 97 8.64 15.44 5.85
C LEU A 97 9.34 16.50 4.98
N ALA A 98 8.70 16.96 3.90
CA ALA A 98 9.22 18.05 3.06
C ALA A 98 9.23 19.38 3.84
N ILE A 99 10.38 20.05 3.89
CA ILE A 99 10.60 21.32 4.58
C ILE A 99 9.86 22.46 3.85
N SER A 100 9.99 22.55 2.53
CA SER A 100 9.28 23.55 1.72
C SER A 100 7.83 23.15 1.49
N ALA A 101 6.92 24.12 1.66
CA ALA A 101 5.51 23.94 1.32
C ALA A 101 5.31 23.66 -0.19
N GLU A 102 6.10 24.28 -1.06
CA GLU A 102 6.04 24.06 -2.51
C GLU A 102 6.46 22.63 -2.86
N CYS A 103 7.56 22.14 -2.26
CA CYS A 103 8.00 20.77 -2.43
C CYS A 103 6.96 19.78 -1.91
N ARG A 104 6.36 20.04 -0.73
CA ARG A 104 5.32 19.20 -0.11
C ARG A 104 4.12 19.01 -1.03
N GLN A 105 3.61 20.07 -1.63
CA GLN A 105 2.45 19.99 -2.53
C GLN A 105 2.78 19.22 -3.81
N ASN A 106 3.92 19.51 -4.44
CA ASN A 106 4.37 18.79 -5.64
C ASN A 106 4.63 17.31 -5.35
N CYS A 107 5.17 16.98 -4.16
CA CYS A 107 5.38 15.61 -3.73
C CYS A 107 4.07 14.82 -3.64
N LYS A 108 3.00 15.41 -3.11
CA LYS A 108 1.69 14.75 -2.99
C LYS A 108 1.06 14.41 -4.34
N LEU A 109 1.48 15.08 -5.41
CA LEU A 109 1.01 14.88 -6.77
C LEU A 109 1.95 13.99 -7.61
N ALA A 110 3.10 13.60 -7.07
CA ALA A 110 4.13 12.86 -7.79
C ALA A 110 3.80 11.37 -7.94
N SER A 111 4.18 10.79 -9.08
CA SER A 111 4.09 9.35 -9.36
C SER A 111 5.45 8.66 -9.33
N SER A 112 6.53 9.42 -9.12
CA SER A 112 7.89 8.90 -8.93
C SER A 112 8.80 9.91 -8.23
N ARG A 113 9.96 9.43 -7.76
CA ARG A 113 11.04 10.28 -7.24
C ARG A 113 11.47 11.34 -8.24
N ASN A 114 11.50 11.01 -9.53
CA ASN A 114 12.03 11.91 -10.55
C ASN A 114 11.15 13.15 -10.74
N ASP A 115 9.83 13.03 -10.53
CA ASP A 115 8.87 14.13 -10.71
C ASP A 115 9.15 15.28 -9.75
N ILE A 116 9.63 14.96 -8.54
CA ILE A 116 9.89 15.98 -7.51
C ILE A 116 11.29 16.57 -7.59
N THR A 117 12.25 15.95 -8.28
CA THR A 117 13.66 16.40 -8.28
C THR A 117 13.87 17.82 -8.80
N LYS A 118 12.96 18.30 -9.66
CA LYS A 118 13.02 19.66 -10.22
C LYS A 118 12.69 20.72 -9.16
N VAL A 119 11.72 20.44 -8.30
CA VAL A 119 11.20 21.36 -7.28
C VAL A 119 11.87 21.12 -5.91
N CYS A 120 11.93 19.87 -5.47
CA CYS A 120 12.51 19.45 -4.21
C CYS A 120 14.02 19.25 -4.33
N LYS A 121 14.83 20.21 -3.86
CA LYS A 121 16.29 20.06 -3.86
C LYS A 121 16.74 19.08 -2.78
N LYS A 122 17.56 18.10 -3.17
CA LYS A 122 18.02 17.02 -2.28
C LYS A 122 18.75 17.53 -1.03
N ASP A 123 19.54 18.58 -1.17
CA ASP A 123 20.34 19.13 -0.07
C ASP A 123 19.51 19.92 0.94
N SER A 124 18.39 20.52 0.52
CA SER A 124 17.45 21.21 1.40
C SER A 124 16.39 20.27 1.97
N GLU A 125 15.97 19.25 1.23
CA GLU A 125 14.88 18.34 1.58
C GLU A 125 15.37 16.99 2.13
N LYS A 126 16.43 17.01 2.96
CA LYS A 126 17.07 15.77 3.48
C LYS A 126 16.10 14.81 4.17
N PRO A 127 15.18 15.25 5.07
CA PRO A 127 14.25 14.33 5.74
C PRO A 127 13.34 13.59 4.76
N LEU A 128 12.80 14.32 3.78
CA LEU A 128 11.98 13.76 2.69
C LEU A 128 12.76 12.71 1.89
N TYR A 129 13.95 13.05 1.38
CA TYR A 129 14.72 12.14 0.53
C TYR A 129 15.24 10.91 1.28
N ASN A 130 15.55 11.04 2.57
CA ASN A 130 15.94 9.91 3.41
C ASN A 130 14.78 8.92 3.57
N CYS A 131 13.58 9.42 3.90
CA CYS A 131 12.37 8.59 3.98
C CYS A 131 12.05 7.91 2.64
N ILE A 132 12.09 8.66 1.52
CA ILE A 132 11.84 8.10 0.19
C ILE A 132 12.81 6.96 -0.11
N THR A 133 14.12 7.17 0.14
CA THR A 133 15.15 6.15 -0.13
C THR A 133 14.86 4.88 0.68
N LYS A 134 14.49 5.04 1.95
CA LYS A 134 14.13 3.94 2.84
C LYS A 134 12.91 3.18 2.31
N ASN A 135 11.85 3.88 1.93
CA ASN A 135 10.62 3.28 1.43
C ASN A 135 10.81 2.58 0.08
N GLU A 136 11.57 3.16 -0.85
CA GLU A 136 11.91 2.54 -2.14
C GLU A 136 12.72 1.26 -1.93
N MET A 137 13.75 1.31 -1.07
CA MET A 137 14.53 0.13 -0.71
C MET A 137 13.66 -0.95 -0.05
N GLY A 138 12.80 -0.57 0.89
CA GLY A 138 11.87 -1.49 1.55
C GLY A 138 10.89 -2.12 0.58
N SER A 139 10.39 -1.36 -0.39
CA SER A 139 9.51 -1.88 -1.43
C SER A 139 10.21 -2.97 -2.25
N VAL A 140 11.48 -2.77 -2.61
CA VAL A 140 12.30 -3.77 -3.31
C VAL A 140 12.58 -4.97 -2.40
N CYS A 141 13.13 -4.76 -1.18
CA CYS A 141 13.46 -5.86 -0.27
C CYS A 141 12.25 -6.74 0.05
N CYS A 142 11.10 -6.13 0.35
CA CYS A 142 9.90 -6.87 0.72
C CYS A 142 9.15 -7.45 -0.50
N SER A 143 9.55 -7.13 -1.73
CA SER A 143 9.05 -7.82 -2.93
C SER A 143 9.58 -9.26 -3.01
N TYR A 144 10.78 -9.53 -2.48
CA TYR A 144 11.39 -10.87 -2.48
C TYR A 144 10.65 -11.89 -1.61
N ALA A 145 9.70 -11.46 -0.78
CA ALA A 145 8.80 -12.35 -0.03
C ALA A 145 7.80 -13.09 -0.93
N GLY A 146 7.61 -12.64 -2.18
CA GLY A 146 6.65 -13.23 -3.11
C GLY A 146 5.23 -13.25 -2.54
N ARG A 147 4.60 -14.43 -2.51
CA ARG A 147 3.23 -14.64 -2.03
C ARG A 147 3.12 -14.78 -0.50
N HIS A 148 4.24 -14.83 0.23
CA HIS A 148 4.24 -14.99 1.68
C HIS A 148 3.88 -13.68 2.38
N THR A 149 2.59 -13.48 2.61
CA THR A 149 2.02 -12.25 3.19
C THR A 149 2.61 -11.92 4.55
N ASN A 150 2.76 -12.90 5.45
CA ASN A 150 3.31 -12.68 6.79
C ASN A 150 4.77 -12.19 6.74
N CYS A 151 5.63 -12.86 5.94
CA CYS A 151 7.02 -12.43 5.76
C CYS A 151 7.10 -11.02 5.15
N ARG A 152 6.23 -10.73 4.19
CA ARG A 152 6.13 -9.41 3.57
C ARG A 152 5.71 -8.34 4.57
N GLU A 153 4.76 -8.63 5.45
CA GLU A 153 4.28 -7.70 6.49
C GLU A 153 5.36 -7.40 7.52
N TYR A 154 6.05 -8.43 8.04
CA TYR A 154 7.18 -8.24 8.94
C TYR A 154 8.29 -7.42 8.30
N CYS A 155 8.63 -7.72 7.04
CA CYS A 155 9.60 -6.94 6.27
C CYS A 155 9.18 -5.46 6.16
N GLN A 156 7.93 -5.19 5.77
CA GLN A 156 7.44 -3.81 5.60
C GLN A 156 7.48 -3.01 6.91
N ALA A 157 7.31 -3.67 8.06
CA ALA A 157 7.36 -3.00 9.37
C ALA A 157 8.73 -2.35 9.65
N ILE A 158 9.84 -2.94 9.17
CA ILE A 158 11.20 -2.36 9.30
C ILE A 158 11.33 -1.03 8.56
N PHE A 159 10.71 -0.96 7.39
CA PHE A 159 10.87 0.18 6.50
C PHE A 159 9.84 1.30 6.73
N ARG A 160 8.73 1.02 7.43
CA ARG A 160 7.68 2.00 7.74
C ARG A 160 8.03 2.98 8.86
N THR A 161 8.91 2.61 9.79
CA THR A 161 9.23 3.48 10.94
C THR A 161 10.34 4.46 10.60
N ASP A 162 10.30 5.70 11.07
CA ASP A 162 11.45 6.62 10.93
C ASP A 162 12.64 6.24 11.82
N SER A 163 12.41 5.35 12.79
CA SER A 163 13.43 4.79 13.68
C SER A 163 14.26 3.69 13.02
N SER A 164 15.50 3.52 13.53
CA SER A 164 16.29 2.31 13.26
C SER A 164 15.50 1.08 13.73
N PRO A 165 15.54 -0.02 12.97
CA PRO A 165 14.86 -1.25 13.37
C PRO A 165 15.40 -1.80 14.69
N SER A 166 14.52 -2.30 15.55
CA SER A 166 14.92 -2.94 16.81
C SER A 166 15.45 -4.36 16.57
N GLY A 167 16.28 -4.87 17.50
CA GLY A 167 16.76 -6.25 17.43
C GLY A 167 15.62 -7.28 17.42
N SER A 168 14.51 -7.01 18.12
CA SER A 168 13.32 -7.86 18.10
C SER A 168 12.63 -7.88 16.73
N GLN A 169 12.53 -6.75 16.04
CA GLN A 169 11.97 -6.69 14.68
C GLN A 169 12.85 -7.43 13.68
N ILE A 170 14.18 -7.33 13.83
CA ILE A 170 15.15 -8.03 12.98
C ILE A 170 15.05 -9.55 13.20
N ASN A 171 15.02 -10.00 14.46
CA ASN A 171 14.90 -11.41 14.79
C ASN A 171 13.59 -12.01 14.28
N ALA A 172 12.47 -11.30 14.41
CA ALA A 172 11.19 -11.75 13.87
C ALA A 172 11.24 -11.99 12.35
N ILE A 173 11.96 -11.15 11.60
CA ILE A 173 12.15 -11.38 10.16
C ILE A 173 13.05 -12.57 9.91
N LEU A 174 14.15 -12.72 10.64
CA LEU A 174 15.04 -13.87 10.47
C LEU A 174 14.25 -15.17 10.70
N ASP A 175 13.52 -15.27 11.80
CA ASP A 175 12.79 -16.48 12.15
C ASP A 175 11.70 -16.85 11.13
N TYR A 176 10.93 -15.87 10.64
CA TYR A 176 9.81 -16.12 9.73
C TYR A 176 10.19 -16.15 8.24
N CYS A 177 11.20 -15.38 7.83
CA CYS A 177 11.53 -15.20 6.41
C CYS A 177 12.75 -16.00 5.95
N GLN A 178 13.57 -16.56 6.85
CA GLN A 178 14.82 -17.24 6.47
C GLN A 178 14.60 -18.45 5.56
N SER A 179 13.56 -19.24 5.82
CA SER A 179 13.19 -20.38 4.97
C SER A 179 12.41 -19.97 3.72
N VAL A 180 11.88 -18.74 3.68
CA VAL A 180 11.04 -18.22 2.60
C VAL A 180 11.89 -17.57 1.51
N SER A 181 12.79 -16.66 1.87
CA SER A 181 13.54 -15.86 0.91
C SER A 181 14.90 -15.42 1.45
N PRO A 182 15.98 -16.15 1.09
CA PRO A 182 17.35 -15.75 1.44
C PRO A 182 17.73 -14.36 0.89
N GLN A 183 17.15 -13.99 -0.27
CA GLN A 183 17.37 -12.69 -0.89
C GLN A 183 16.79 -11.56 -0.03
N LEU A 184 15.58 -11.74 0.53
CA LEU A 184 14.99 -10.79 1.46
C LEU A 184 15.86 -10.61 2.71
N ILE A 185 16.29 -11.72 3.31
CA ILE A 185 17.14 -11.70 4.50
C ILE A 185 18.45 -10.95 4.23
N SER A 186 19.10 -11.22 3.10
CA SER A 186 20.32 -10.51 2.70
C SER A 186 20.06 -9.00 2.51
N CYS A 187 18.95 -8.63 1.89
CA CYS A 187 18.55 -7.24 1.65
C CYS A 187 18.37 -6.47 2.97
N VAL A 188 17.59 -7.02 3.90
CA VAL A 188 17.36 -6.45 5.24
C VAL A 188 18.65 -6.44 6.06
N GLY A 189 19.47 -7.49 5.97
CA GLY A 189 20.77 -7.58 6.62
C GLY A 189 21.75 -6.48 6.17
N ASN A 190 21.80 -6.18 4.87
CA ASN A 190 22.65 -5.10 4.35
C ASN A 190 22.13 -3.71 4.74
N TYR A 191 20.81 -3.53 4.78
CA TYR A 191 20.20 -2.31 5.28
C TYR A 191 20.54 -2.06 6.76
N THR A 192 20.30 -3.05 7.62
CA THR A 192 20.53 -2.95 9.08
C THR A 192 22.00 -2.72 9.45
N LYS A 193 22.96 -3.25 8.67
CA LYS A 193 24.39 -2.94 8.83
C LYS A 193 24.73 -1.48 8.51
N SER A 194 24.03 -0.89 7.53
CA SER A 194 24.25 0.48 7.08
C SER A 194 23.55 1.51 7.99
N TYR A 195 22.57 1.06 8.78
CA TYR A 195 21.80 1.86 9.73
C TYR A 195 21.76 1.13 11.09
N PRO A 196 22.86 1.14 11.85
CA PRO A 196 22.94 0.39 13.09
C PRO A 196 21.83 0.82 14.05
N ILE A 197 21.36 -0.16 14.82
CA ILE A 197 20.35 0.01 15.88
C ILE A 197 20.81 1.18 16.75
N ARG A 198 20.04 2.28 16.80
CA ARG A 198 20.29 3.32 17.80
C ARG A 198 20.03 2.67 19.16
N SER A 199 21.08 2.53 19.95
CA SER A 199 20.94 2.15 21.36
C SER A 199 20.04 3.19 22.05
N PRO A 200 19.20 2.81 23.04
CA PRO A 200 18.29 3.72 23.74
C PRO A 200 18.95 4.87 24.52
N VAL A 201 20.26 5.06 24.41
CA VAL A 201 21.05 5.96 25.25
C VAL A 201 21.21 7.36 24.64
N ASP A 202 21.00 7.53 23.32
CA ASP A 202 21.20 8.84 22.67
C ASP A 202 19.89 9.65 22.50
N SER A 203 18.94 9.47 23.41
CA SER A 203 17.74 10.31 23.52
C SER A 203 17.58 10.85 24.94
N GLU A 204 18.67 11.36 25.51
CA GLU A 204 18.53 12.40 26.51
C GLU A 204 18.02 13.66 25.81
N CYS A 205 16.71 13.89 25.94
CA CYS A 205 16.18 15.25 25.97
C CYS A 205 16.93 15.99 27.07
N GLN A 206 18.04 16.66 26.73
CA GLN A 206 18.59 17.67 27.62
C GLN A 206 17.51 18.75 27.80
N PRO A 207 17.10 19.05 29.04
CA PRO A 207 16.21 20.18 29.28
C PRO A 207 16.87 21.45 28.73
N LEU A 208 16.11 22.26 28.00
CA LEU A 208 16.52 23.62 27.65
C LEU A 208 16.99 24.33 28.92
N PRO A 209 18.15 25.04 28.90
CA PRO A 209 18.55 25.84 30.04
C PRO A 209 17.45 26.88 30.33
N PRO A 210 17.13 27.15 31.61
CA PRO A 210 16.09 28.11 31.95
C PRO A 210 16.44 29.48 31.35
N THR A 211 15.53 30.01 30.54
CA THR A 211 15.55 31.40 30.09
C THR A 211 15.57 32.31 31.30
N VAL A 212 16.65 33.07 31.46
CA VAL A 212 16.76 34.14 32.45
C VAL A 212 15.75 35.22 32.07
N THR A 213 14.62 35.25 32.78
CA THR A 213 13.69 36.37 32.76
C THR A 213 14.34 37.54 33.48
N HIS A 214 14.75 38.57 32.74
CA HIS A 214 15.10 39.85 33.31
C HIS A 214 13.85 40.50 33.91
N GLU A 215 13.81 40.57 35.22
CA GLU A 215 12.84 41.33 36.01
C GLU A 215 13.13 42.83 35.85
N PRO A 216 12.15 43.69 35.52
CA PRO A 216 12.37 45.13 35.48
C PRO A 216 12.40 45.68 36.91
N THR A 217 13.56 46.20 37.32
CA THR A 217 13.75 46.96 38.56
C THR A 217 12.81 48.16 38.62
N VAL A 218 11.87 48.12 39.58
CA VAL A 218 11.07 49.25 40.01
C VAL A 218 12.00 50.28 40.67
N THR A 219 12.17 51.45 40.06
CA THR A 219 12.81 52.59 40.71
C THR A 219 11.73 53.51 41.26
N THR A 220 11.50 53.44 42.57
CA THR A 220 10.66 54.37 43.31
C THR A 220 11.38 55.71 43.41
N VAL A 221 10.76 56.78 42.91
CA VAL A 221 11.20 58.16 43.10
C VAL A 221 10.57 58.69 44.38
N TYR A 222 11.39 59.06 45.36
CA TYR A 222 11.08 59.99 46.44
C TYR A 222 12.27 60.92 46.64
#